data_AF-A0A9X2CRA5-F1
#
_entry.id   AF-A0A9X2CRA5-F1
#
_cell.length_a   1.000
_cell.length_b   1.000
_cell.length_c   1.000
_cell.angle_alpha   90.00
_cell.angle_beta   90.00
_cell.angle_gamma   90.00
#
_symmetry.space_group_name_H-M   'P 1'
#
loop_
_entity.id
_entity.type
_entity.pdbx_description
1 polymer ?
#
loop_
_entity_poly.entity_id
_entity_poly.type
_entity_poly.pdbx_seq_one_letter_code
_entity_poly.pdbx_strand_id
1 'polypeptide(L)' 'MLSRYPRKKVLLYSLIILVFVVLETPLIMLANTSDPFVFGLPFFLFWNLLWWFIGTALFLIAYLTDWGSKPIKSESSK' A
#
# COMPACT_ATOMS: atom_id res chain seq x y z
N MET A 1 1.20 21.78 -2.09
CA MET A 1 -0.15 21.38 -2.55
C MET A 1 -0.78 20.22 -1.76
N LEU A 2 -0.06 19.51 -0.87
CA LEU A 2 -0.55 18.35 -0.10
C LEU A 2 -1.33 18.70 1.20
N SER A 3 -1.34 19.97 1.62
CA SER A 3 -1.86 20.43 2.93
C SER A 3 -3.38 20.33 3.10
N ARG A 4 -4.14 19.97 2.05
CA ARG A 4 -5.61 19.97 2.05
C ARG A 4 -6.24 18.62 2.39
N TYR A 5 -5.44 17.56 2.53
CA TYR A 5 -5.91 16.21 2.83
C TYR A 5 -5.66 15.84 4.30
N PRO A 6 -6.58 15.11 4.96
CA PRO A 6 -6.34 14.61 6.30
C PRO A 6 -5.09 13.71 6.29
N ARG A 7 -4.20 13.91 7.27
CA ARG A 7 -2.88 13.23 7.36
C ARG A 7 -2.99 11.71 7.17
N LYS A 8 -4.07 11.10 7.66
CA LYS A 8 -4.39 9.68 7.51
C LYS A 8 -4.55 9.26 6.03
N LYS A 9 -5.24 10.07 5.22
CA LYS A 9 -5.43 9.78 3.78
C LYS A 9 -4.11 9.91 3.03
N VAL A 10 -3.32 10.96 3.30
CA VAL A 10 -1.99 11.14 2.68
C VAL A 10 -1.10 9.95 3.00
N LEU A 11 -1.05 9.52 4.27
CA LEU A 11 -0.28 8.34 4.68
C LEU A 11 -0.72 7.08 3.92
N LEU A 12 -2.03 6.86 3.80
CA LEU A 12 -2.59 5.69 3.12
C LEU A 12 -2.26 5.70 1.61
N TYR A 13 -2.41 6.84 0.93
CA TYR A 13 -2.01 6.99 -0.48
C TYR A 13 -0.50 6.76 -0.66
N SER A 14 0.34 7.32 0.22
CA SER A 14 1.79 7.14 0.16
C SER A 14 2.18 5.67 0.34
N LEU A 15 1.53 4.95 1.27
CA LEU A 15 1.77 3.52 1.49
C LEU A 15 1.35 2.68 0.29
N ILE A 16 0.20 2.98 -0.33
CA ILE A 16 -0.24 2.27 -1.55
C ILE A 16 0.76 2.49 -2.69
N ILE A 17 1.18 3.73 -2.93
CA ILE A 17 2.18 4.04 -3.97
C ILE A 17 3.49 3.29 -3.69
N LEU A 18 3.94 3.24 -2.43
CA LEU A 18 5.13 2.50 -2.04
C LEU A 18 5.00 1.01 -2.37
N VAL A 19 3.86 0.38 -2.04
CA VAL A 19 3.63 -1.04 -2.36
C VAL A 19 3.71 -1.29 -3.86
N PHE A 20 3.08 -0.45 -4.68
CA PHE A 20 3.16 -0.57 -6.14
C PHE A 20 4.58 -0.41 -6.66
N VAL A 21 5.34 0.56 -6.14
CA VAL A 21 6.74 0.74 -6.55
C VAL A 21 7.55 -0.51 -6.21
N VAL A 22 7.39 -1.08 -5.01
CA VAL A 22 8.16 -2.25 -4.59
C VAL A 22 7.76 -3.53 -5.35
N LEU A 23 6.49 -3.68 -5.76
CA LEU A 23 6.02 -4.82 -6.55
C LEU A 23 6.37 -4.71 -8.04
N GLU A 24 6.14 -3.54 -8.65
CA GLU A 24 6.28 -3.35 -10.11
C GLU A 24 7.73 -3.11 -10.53
N THR A 25 8.53 -2.50 -9.66
CA THR A 25 9.94 -2.31 -10.00
C THR A 25 10.73 -3.58 -9.67
N PRO A 26 11.60 -4.05 -10.58
CA PRO A 26 12.55 -5.11 -10.29
C PRO A 26 13.68 -4.60 -9.36
N LEU A 27 13.36 -3.80 -8.34
CA LEU A 27 14.30 -3.29 -7.34
C LEU A 27 15.04 -4.44 -6.66
N ILE A 28 14.38 -5.59 -6.55
CA ILE A 28 14.96 -6.81 -6.00
C ILE A 28 15.92 -7.52 -6.97
N MET A 29 15.86 -7.24 -8.29
CA MET A 29 16.86 -7.72 -9.25
C MET A 29 18.18 -6.95 -9.15
N LEU A 30 18.21 -5.76 -8.54
CA LEU A 30 19.46 -5.10 -8.14
C LEU A 30 20.17 -5.88 -7.04
N ALA A 31 19.42 -6.58 -6.18
CA ALA A 31 19.95 -7.59 -5.28
C ALA A 31 20.13 -8.90 -6.06
N ASN A 32 21.17 -8.95 -6.89
CA ASN A 32 21.48 -10.01 -7.84
C ASN A 32 21.94 -11.31 -7.15
N THR A 33 21.10 -11.90 -6.30
CA THR A 33 21.40 -13.13 -5.58
C THR A 33 20.12 -13.91 -5.39
N SER A 34 19.98 -15.01 -6.12
CA SER A 34 18.88 -15.98 -6.02
C SER A 34 19.02 -16.94 -4.83
N ASP A 35 20.11 -16.82 -4.08
CA ASP A 35 20.49 -17.75 -3.02
C ASP A 35 19.92 -17.50 -1.62
N PRO A 36 19.31 -16.34 -1.24
CA PRO A 36 18.57 -16.32 0.00
C PRO A 36 17.28 -17.10 -0.17
N PHE A 37 17.10 -18.16 0.64
CA PHE A 37 15.84 -18.88 0.79
C PHE A 37 15.18 -18.48 2.10
N VAL A 38 13.88 -18.19 2.06
CA VAL A 38 13.08 -17.86 3.24
C VAL A 38 11.88 -18.80 3.28
N PHE A 39 11.71 -19.54 4.39
CA PHE A 39 10.68 -20.58 4.54
C PHE A 39 10.65 -21.62 3.40
N GLY A 40 11.82 -21.93 2.81
CA GLY A 40 11.92 -22.88 1.69
C GLY A 40 11.52 -22.30 0.32
N LEU A 41 11.19 -21.01 0.24
CA LEU A 41 10.93 -20.30 -1.01
C LEU A 41 12.14 -19.43 -1.40
N PRO A 42 12.42 -19.24 -2.69
CA PRO A 42 13.35 -18.21 -3.13
C PRO A 42 12.92 -16.86 -2.57
N PHE A 43 13.88 -16.08 -2.05
CA PHE A 43 13.61 -14.79 -1.42
C PHE A 43 12.79 -13.86 -2.32
N PHE A 44 13.05 -13.85 -3.62
CA PHE A 44 12.28 -13.09 -4.61
C PHE A 44 10.77 -13.38 -4.55
N LEU A 45 10.41 -14.67 -4.48
CA LEU A 45 9.03 -15.12 -4.45
C LEU A 45 8.38 -14.79 -3.10
N PHE A 46 9.09 -15.08 -2.00
CA PHE A 46 8.63 -14.74 -0.65
C PHE A 46 8.38 -13.23 -0.52
N TRP A 47 9.32 -12.42 -1.00
CA TRP A 47 9.24 -10.96 -0.94
C TRP A 47 8.05 -10.41 -1.74
N ASN A 48 7.84 -10.90 -2.97
CA ASN A 48 6.68 -10.52 -3.77
C ASN A 48 5.37 -10.88 -3.09
N LEU A 49 5.25 -12.10 -2.57
CA LEU A 49 4.04 -12.53 -1.84
C LEU A 49 3.78 -11.71 -0.59
N LEU A 50 4.84 -11.35 0.15
CA LEU A 50 4.74 -10.48 1.32
C LEU A 50 4.18 -9.10 0.96
N TRP A 51 4.74 -8.44 -0.06
CA TRP A 51 4.28 -7.12 -0.49
C TRP A 51 2.89 -7.14 -1.11
N TRP A 52 2.54 -8.22 -1.81
CA TRP A 52 1.20 -8.45 -2.30
C TRP A 52 0.17 -8.57 -1.15
N PHE A 53 0.52 -9.30 -0.10
CA PHE A 53 -0.30 -9.40 1.11
C PHE A 53 -0.45 -8.04 1.80
N ILE A 54 0.64 -7.28 1.94
CA ILE A 54 0.62 -5.92 2.52
C ILE A 54 -0.30 -5.00 1.71
N GLY A 55 -0.22 -5.04 0.38
CA GLY A 55 -1.10 -4.26 -0.51
C GLY A 55 -2.57 -4.59 -0.30
N THR A 56 -2.90 -5.88 -0.27
CA THR A 56 -4.27 -6.35 -0.03
C THR A 56 -4.78 -5.89 1.34
N ALA A 57 -3.97 -6.00 2.39
CA ALA A 57 -4.32 -5.53 3.72
C ALA A 57 -4.52 -4.01 3.77
N LEU A 58 -3.68 -3.22 3.09
CA LEU A 58 -3.84 -1.77 2.99
C LEU A 58 -5.14 -1.39 2.30
N PHE A 59 -5.53 -2.08 1.22
CA PHE A 59 -6.81 -1.85 0.56
C PHE A 59 -8.00 -2.22 1.46
N LEU A 60 -7.90 -3.32 2.21
CA LEU A 60 -8.92 -3.68 3.19
C LEU A 60 -9.06 -2.61 4.28
N ILE A 61 -7.95 -2.12 4.83
CA ILE A 61 -7.95 -1.02 5.80
C ILE A 61 -8.55 0.25 5.19
N ALA A 62 -8.23 0.56 3.94
CA ALA A 62 -8.79 1.71 3.24
C ALA A 62 -10.31 1.59 3.07
N TYR A 63 -10.79 0.39 2.75
CA TYR A 63 -12.21 0.09 2.67
C TYR A 63 -12.89 0.27 4.03
N LEU A 64 -12.35 -0.33 5.09
CA LEU A 64 -12.90 -0.23 6.45
C LEU A 64 -12.82 1.17 7.05
N THR A 65 -11.96 2.03 6.52
CA THR A 65 -11.79 3.43 6.99
C THR A 65 -12.57 4.44 6.15
N ASP A 66 -13.54 3.98 5.35
CA ASP A 66 -14.44 4.85 4.57
C ASP A 66 -13.65 5.84 3.68
N TRP A 67 -12.55 5.37 3.10
CA TRP A 67 -11.57 6.21 2.42
C TRP A 67 -12.18 7.09 1.31
N GLY A 68 -13.22 6.58 0.64
CA GLY A 68 -13.98 7.25 -0.42
C GLY A 68 -15.21 8.05 0.03
N SER A 69 -15.63 7.96 1.29
CA SER A 69 -16.84 8.64 1.76
C SER A 69 -16.61 10.16 1.81
N LYS A 70 -17.48 10.91 1.12
CA LYS A 70 -17.49 12.37 1.19
C LYS A 70 -17.79 12.77 2.65
N PRO A 71 -17.14 13.80 3.21
CA PRO A 71 -17.60 14.33 4.49
C PRO A 71 -19.07 14.70 4.30
N ILE A 72 -19.94 14.12 5.12
CA ILE A 72 -21.37 14.41 5.11
C ILE A 72 -21.47 15.91 5.36
N LYS A 73 -21.72 16.66 4.30
CA LYS A 73 -21.98 18.09 4.40
C LYS A 73 -23.41 18.14 4.93
N SER A 74 -23.54 18.23 6.25
CA SER A 74 -24.84 18.42 6.89
C SER A 74 -25.46 19.65 6.25
N GLU A 75 -26.46 19.42 5.41
CA GLU A 75 -27.22 20.44 4.73
C GLU A 75 -28.05 21.14 5.79
N SER A 76 -27.45 22.17 6.40
CA SER A 76 -28.16 23.15 7.21
C SER A 76 -29.00 23.98 6.24
N SER A 77 -30.21 23.50 6.00
CA SER A 77 -31.31 24.29 5.44
C SER A 77 -32.48 24.02 6.37
N LYS A 78 -32.65 24.88 7.37
CA LYS A 78 -33.65 25.97 7.39
C LYS A 78 -35.06 25.44 7.53
#